data_AF-A0A328Z9S7-F1
#
_entry.id   AF-A0A328Z9S7-F1
#
_cell.length_a   1.000
_cell.length_b   1.000
_cell.length_c   1.000
_cell.angle_alpha   90.00
_cell.angle_beta   90.00
_cell.angle_gamma   90.00
#
_symmetry.space_group_name_H-M   'P 1'
#
loop_
_entity.id
_entity.type
_entity.pdbx_description
1 polymer ?
#
loop_
_entity_poly.entity_id
_entity_poly.type
_entity_poly.pdbx_seq_one_letter_code
_entity_poly.pdbx_strand_id
1 'polypeptide(L)'
;MSSRVVPLVLLLLLVAVQAQLWTGRGSIGHVQEMRTKIAAQKLSNEQARQENDRLSSEVHDLRDGLDMVEEKARSELGMVKPNEIYVHVAPR
;
A
#
# COMPACT_ATOMS: atom_id res chain seq x y z
N MET A 1 22.29 -60.87 17.97
CA MET A 1 22.05 -59.60 18.71
C MET A 1 21.61 -58.47 17.78
N SER A 2 20.81 -58.76 16.74
CA SER A 2 20.58 -57.83 15.62
C SER A 2 19.17 -57.23 15.57
N SER A 3 18.24 -57.71 16.40
CA SER A 3 16.81 -57.30 16.35
C SER A 3 16.51 -55.95 17.00
N ARG A 4 17.46 -55.38 17.77
CA ARG A 4 17.28 -54.11 18.50
C ARG A 4 17.78 -52.88 17.74
N VAL A 5 18.55 -53.07 16.66
CA VAL A 5 19.15 -51.97 15.89
C VAL A 5 18.14 -51.34 14.94
N VAL A 6 17.32 -52.16 14.28
CA VAL A 6 16.27 -51.71 13.35
C VAL A 6 15.27 -50.74 14.02
N PRO A 7 14.67 -51.05 15.18
CA PRO A 7 13.76 -50.10 15.84
C PRO A 7 14.48 -48.84 16.30
N LEU A 8 15.76 -48.92 16.69
CA LEU A 8 16.55 -47.75 17.09
C LEU A 8 16.75 -46.78 15.92
N VAL A 9 17.09 -47.30 14.74
CA VAL A 9 17.25 -46.50 13.52
C VAL A 9 15.93 -45.88 13.08
N LEU A 10 14.83 -46.63 13.15
CA LEU A 10 13.49 -46.10 12.86
C LEU A 10 13.09 -44.97 13.82
N LEU A 11 13.41 -45.10 15.11
CA LEU A 11 13.14 -44.09 16.11
C LEU A 11 13.98 -42.82 15.87
N LEU A 12 15.24 -42.99 15.48
CA LEU A 12 16.13 -41.88 15.13
C LEU A 12 15.62 -41.13 13.88
N LEU A 13 15.20 -41.86 12.84
CA LEU A 13 14.55 -41.30 11.65
C LEU A 13 13.24 -40.58 12.01
N LEU A 14 12.42 -41.16 12.88
CA LEU A 14 11.17 -40.55 13.33
C LEU A 14 11.43 -39.21 14.03
N VAL A 15 12.40 -39.16 14.94
CA VAL A 15 12.79 -37.93 15.65
C VAL A 15 13.34 -36.89 14.68
N ALA A 16 14.16 -37.30 13.69
CA ALA A 16 14.68 -36.41 12.67
C ALA A 16 13.55 -35.77 11.83
N VAL A 17 12.57 -36.57 11.39
CA VAL A 17 11.40 -36.07 10.65
C VAL A 17 10.54 -35.16 11.53
N GLN A 18 10.32 -35.52 12.80
CA GLN A 18 9.55 -34.70 13.72
C GLN A 18 10.22 -33.35 13.99
N ALA A 19 11.54 -33.33 14.15
CA ALA A 19 12.33 -32.11 14.30
C ALA A 19 12.29 -31.24 13.03
N GLN A 20 12.39 -31.86 11.85
CA GLN A 20 12.27 -31.17 10.57
C GLN A 20 10.87 -30.56 10.36
N LEU A 21 9.81 -31.23 10.82
CA LEU A 21 8.44 -30.71 10.75
C LEU A 21 8.23 -29.52 11.69
N TRP A 22 8.82 -29.53 12.89
CA TRP A 22 8.76 -28.41 13.81
C TRP A 22 9.63 -27.21 13.38
N THR A 23 10.72 -27.45 12.64
CA THR A 23 11.64 -26.40 12.16
C THR A 23 11.40 -25.97 10.71
N GLY A 24 10.56 -26.69 9.95
CA GLY A 24 10.22 -26.41 8.56
C GLY A 24 9.41 -25.12 8.37
N ARG A 25 8.98 -24.85 7.14
CA ARG A 25 8.42 -23.56 6.63
C ARG A 25 7.21 -22.95 7.38
N GLY A 26 6.78 -23.53 8.51
CA GLY A 26 5.78 -23.03 9.44
C GLY A 26 6.25 -22.94 10.91
N SER A 27 7.57 -23.02 11.17
CA SER A 27 8.15 -22.89 12.51
C SER A 27 7.66 -21.63 13.22
N ILE A 28 7.29 -21.76 14.50
CA ILE A 28 6.75 -20.68 15.34
C ILE A 28 7.65 -19.43 15.31
N GLY A 29 8.98 -19.61 15.18
CA GLY A 29 9.93 -18.49 15.06
C GLY A 29 9.76 -17.69 13.76
N HIS A 30 9.55 -18.36 12.63
CA HIS A 30 9.41 -17.70 11.33
C HIS A 30 8.09 -16.91 11.24
N VAL A 31 7.01 -17.45 11.81
CA VAL A 31 5.72 -16.77 11.87
C VAL A 31 5.81 -15.50 12.72
N GLN A 32 6.55 -15.53 13.83
CA GLN A 32 6.72 -14.33 14.66
C GLN A 32 7.56 -13.25 13.96
N GLU A 33 8.65 -13.62 13.30
CA GLU A 33 9.45 -12.65 12.54
C GLU A 33 8.64 -12.03 11.38
N MET A 34 7.86 -12.84 10.66
CA MET A 34 6.95 -12.35 9.62
C MET A 34 5.87 -11.44 10.18
N ARG A 35 5.28 -11.77 11.33
CA ARG A 35 4.28 -10.92 11.99
C ARG A 35 4.86 -9.57 12.40
N THR A 36 6.08 -9.53 12.92
CA THR A 36 6.77 -8.28 13.26
C THR A 36 7.04 -7.43 12.02
N LYS A 37 7.47 -8.04 10.91
CA LYS A 37 7.67 -7.34 9.63
C LYS A 37 6.35 -6.76 9.09
N ILE A 38 5.26 -7.52 9.16
CA ILE A 38 3.92 -7.06 8.75
C ILE A 38 3.46 -5.89 9.62
N ALA A 39 3.67 -5.94 10.93
CA ALA A 39 3.30 -4.87 11.84
C ALA A 39 4.05 -3.57 11.53
N ALA A 40 5.38 -3.65 11.32
CA ALA A 40 6.20 -2.50 10.93
C ALA A 40 5.76 -1.91 9.58
N GLN A 41 5.48 -2.77 8.58
CA GLN A 41 5.04 -2.31 7.26
C GLN A 41 3.66 -1.63 7.31
N LYS A 42 2.74 -2.13 8.15
CA LYS A 42 1.42 -1.51 8.34
C LYS A 42 1.54 -0.11 8.93
N LEU A 43 2.40 0.07 9.95
CA LEU A 43 2.63 1.38 10.56
C LEU A 43 3.17 2.39 9.54
N SER A 44 4.15 1.98 8.72
CA SER A 44 4.69 2.83 7.66
C SER A 44 3.64 3.17 6.59
N ASN A 45 2.81 2.21 6.20
CA ASN A 45 1.73 2.45 5.24
C ASN A 45 0.66 3.40 5.80
N GLU A 46 0.33 3.32 7.09
CA GLU A 46 -0.62 4.24 7.72
C GLU A 46 -0.09 5.68 7.73
N GLN A 47 1.20 5.88 8.03
CA GLN A 47 1.85 7.19 7.95
C GLN A 47 1.82 7.74 6.52
N ALA A 48 2.24 6.94 5.53
CA ALA A 48 2.23 7.35 4.13
C ALA A 48 0.81 7.69 3.63
N ARG A 49 -0.22 6.95 4.10
CA ARG A 49 -1.61 7.25 3.76
C ARG A 49 -2.06 8.60 4.32
N GLN A 50 -1.72 8.93 5.57
CA GLN A 50 -2.06 10.22 6.17
C GLN A 50 -1.40 11.39 5.41
N GLU A 51 -0.15 11.24 5.00
CA GLU A 51 0.53 12.26 4.18
C GLU A 51 -0.11 12.42 2.81
N ASN A 52 -0.49 11.31 2.17
CA ASN A 52 -1.16 11.33 0.88
C ASN A 52 -2.53 12.01 0.97
N ASP A 53 -3.33 11.69 1.99
CA ASP A 53 -4.64 12.30 2.21
C ASP A 53 -4.49 13.82 2.43
N ARG A 54 -3.47 14.27 3.18
CA ARG A 54 -3.16 15.68 3.37
C ARG A 54 -2.76 16.37 2.05
N LEU A 55 -1.84 15.78 1.30
CA LEU A 55 -1.39 16.32 0.02
C LEU A 55 -2.52 16.36 -1.00
N SER A 56 -3.39 15.35 -1.02
CA SER A 56 -4.56 15.32 -1.89
C SER A 56 -5.53 16.45 -1.57
N SER A 57 -5.74 16.75 -0.28
CA SER A 57 -6.55 17.90 0.13
C SER A 57 -5.92 19.21 -0.32
N GLU A 58 -4.61 19.38 -0.14
CA GLU A 58 -3.90 20.59 -0.55
C GLU A 58 -3.96 20.78 -2.08
N VAL A 59 -3.80 19.71 -2.86
CA VAL A 59 -3.96 19.75 -4.32
C VAL A 59 -5.39 20.09 -4.72
N HIS A 60 -6.40 19.60 -4.00
CA HIS A 60 -7.79 19.93 -4.26
C HIS A 60 -8.06 21.42 -4.00
N ASP A 61 -7.61 21.94 -2.85
CA ASP A 61 -7.76 23.36 -2.49
C ASP A 61 -7.06 24.28 -3.50
N LEU A 62 -5.86 23.89 -3.97
CA LEU A 62 -5.13 24.63 -5.00
C LEU A 62 -5.86 24.62 -6.35
N ARG A 63 -6.46 23.49 -6.73
CA ARG A 63 -7.25 23.39 -7.97
C ARG A 63 -8.49 24.26 -7.91
N ASP A 64 -9.25 24.18 -6.83
CA ASP A 64 -10.46 24.98 -6.63
C ASP A 64 -10.13 26.48 -6.59
N GLY A 65 -8.98 26.84 -5.99
CA GLY A 65 -8.47 28.21 -6.00
C GLY A 65 -8.07 28.69 -7.40
N LEU A 66 -7.47 27.85 -8.24
CA LEU A 66 -7.13 28.17 -9.62
C LEU A 66 -8.38 28.33 -10.49
N ASP A 67 -9.38 27.48 -10.31
CA ASP A 67 -10.65 27.54 -11.04
C ASP A 67 -11.38 28.86 -10.75
N MET A 68 -11.41 29.31 -9.49
CA MET A 68 -11.92 30.63 -9.11
C MET A 68 -11.17 31.79 -9.81
N VAL A 69 -9.85 31.70 -9.91
CA VAL A 69 -9.03 32.72 -10.60
C VAL A 69 -9.30 32.71 -12.10
N GLU A 70 -9.47 31.53 -12.70
CA GLU A 70 -9.80 31.36 -14.11
C GLU A 70 -11.19 31.93 -14.44
N GLU A 71 -12.19 31.68 -13.59
CA GLU A 71 -13.54 32.26 -13.71
C GLU A 71 -13.49 33.80 -13.69
N LYS A 72 -12.70 34.38 -12.79
CA LYS A 72 -12.52 35.84 -12.70
C LYS A 72 -11.78 36.40 -13.91
N ALA A 73 -10.74 35.73 -14.39
CA ALA A 73 -10.01 36.14 -15.59
C ALA A 73 -10.87 36.05 -16.86
N ARG A 74 -11.75 35.04 -16.96
CA ARG A 74 -12.71 34.92 -18.06
C ARG A 74 -13.79 35.99 -18.01
N SER A 75 -14.37 36.24 -16.83
CA SER A 75 -15.49 37.16 -16.66
C SER A 75 -15.09 38.64 -16.71
N GLU A 76 -13.97 39.03 -16.09
CA GLU A 76 -13.56 40.43 -16.00
C GLU A 76 -12.58 40.85 -17.10
N LEU A 77 -11.66 39.96 -17.50
CA LEU A 77 -10.58 40.30 -18.44
C LEU A 77 -10.81 39.73 -19.85
N GLY A 78 -11.88 38.96 -20.05
CA GLY A 78 -12.16 38.32 -21.34
C GLY A 78 -11.08 37.33 -21.76
N MET A 79 -10.40 36.69 -20.80
CA MET A 79 -9.36 35.71 -21.08
C MET A 79 -9.94 34.50 -21.83
N VAL A 80 -9.30 34.10 -22.93
CA VAL A 80 -9.67 32.92 -23.74
C VAL A 80 -8.42 32.06 -23.90
N LYS A 81 -8.49 30.75 -23.63
CA LYS A 81 -7.32 29.88 -23.78
C LYS A 81 -6.94 29.73 -25.27
N PRO A 82 -5.67 29.43 -25.59
CA PRO A 82 -5.29 29.07 -26.95
C PRO A 82 -6.17 27.93 -27.47
N ASN A 83 -6.80 28.12 -28.64
CA ASN A 83 -7.77 27.21 -29.25
C ASN A 83 -9.21 27.19 -28.66
N GLU A 84 -9.61 28.17 -27.84
CA GLU A 84 -11.02 28.37 -27.46
C GLU A 84 -11.70 29.45 -28.34
N ILE A 85 -13.01 29.29 -28.64
CA ILE A 85 -13.82 30.26 -29.37
C ILE A 85 -14.89 30.82 -28.42
N TYR A 86 -14.86 32.12 -28.16
CA TYR A 86 -15.85 32.80 -27.31
C TYR A 86 -17.11 33.16 -28.13
N VAL A 87 -18.29 32.72 -27.67
CA VAL A 87 -19.58 32.98 -28.34
C VAL A 87 -20.50 33.75 -27.39
N HIS A 88 -20.91 34.96 -27.79
CA HIS A 88 -21.86 35.78 -27.05
C HIS A 88 -23.26 35.65 -27.66
N VAL A 89 -24.21 35.10 -26.90
CA VAL A 89 -25.58 34.88 -27.39
C VAL A 89 -26.47 36.03 -26.91
N ALA A 90 -26.81 36.95 -27.82
CA ALA A 90 -27.77 38.03 -27.51
C ALA A 90 -29.21 37.50 -27.66
N PRO A 91 -30.09 37.65 -26.65
CA PRO A 91 -31.50 37.32 -26.80
C PRO A 91 -32.17 38.28 -27.79
N ARG A 92 -33.03 37.72 -28.65
CA ARG A 92 -33.83 38.46 -29.63
C ARG A 92 -34.92 39.29 -28.98
#